data_AF-A0A2W6CRH5-F1
#
_entry.id   AF-A0A2W6CRH5-F1
#
_cell.length_a   1.000
_cell.length_b   1.000
_cell.length_c   1.000
_cell.angle_alpha   90.00
_cell.angle_beta   90.00
_cell.angle_gamma   90.00
#
_symmetry.space_group_name_H-M   'P 1'
#
loop_
_entity.id
_entity.type
_entity.pdbx_description
1 polymer ?
#
loop_
_entity_poly.entity_id
_entity_poly.type
_entity_poly.pdbx_seq_one_letter_code
_entity_poly.pdbx_strand_id
1 'polypeptide(L)'
;MANQGWKDSENAVQFADGRLAKPPIAVVEVQGYAYRARRELAAVLAHPGHRAEANDLLAEAEALRELIRRRYWRPGADGAPGSFALALDHDKHQVDSITSNMAHLLWCGVPSQQEAEQVAAQLASPAMASGWGLRTFSAEMAGYNPISYHVGSVWPHDTVIACEGLRRYGLDDAAMRLIGDLLDALSIFDDRLPELFGGHHREPSDFPVPYPTACRPQAWAAGVALAIVALCLGLQPDVPAGTVSLNPVLPRGLHRIEVHGIPFPGGELSVAHDGDGTKVIEAPPGLRVEAQAGPYG
;
A
#
# COMPACT_ATOMS: atom_id res chain seq x y z
N MET A 1 17.96 -3.72 -17.44
CA MET A 1 16.52 -3.78 -17.11
C MET A 1 15.77 -2.70 -17.87
N ALA A 2 14.73 -3.08 -18.62
CA ALA A 2 13.91 -2.14 -19.38
C ALA A 2 12.88 -1.41 -18.49
N ASN A 3 12.35 -2.10 -17.49
CA ASN A 3 11.44 -1.54 -16.48
C ASN A 3 12.26 -1.04 -15.28
N GLN A 4 12.02 0.20 -14.86
CA GLN A 4 12.74 0.89 -13.76
C GLN A 4 11.76 1.20 -12.62
N GLY A 5 11.04 0.17 -12.18
CA GLY A 5 10.08 0.21 -11.08
C GLY A 5 10.21 -1.06 -10.24
N TRP A 6 9.37 -1.22 -9.22
CA TRP A 6 9.44 -2.40 -8.37
C TRP A 6 9.03 -3.68 -9.11
N LYS A 7 8.10 -3.56 -10.09
CA LYS A 7 7.80 -4.62 -11.05
C LYS A 7 8.81 -4.57 -12.19
N ASP A 8 9.88 -5.35 -12.07
CA ASP A 8 11.05 -5.27 -12.95
C ASP A 8 11.12 -6.36 -14.04
N SER A 9 10.17 -7.31 -14.06
CA SER A 9 10.12 -8.34 -15.10
C SER A 9 9.80 -7.74 -16.47
N GLU A 10 10.31 -8.35 -17.54
CA GLU A 10 10.21 -7.81 -18.91
C GLU A 10 8.77 -7.53 -19.36
N ASN A 11 7.82 -8.36 -18.92
CA ASN A 11 6.40 -8.26 -19.25
C ASN A 11 5.56 -7.46 -18.25
N ALA A 12 6.16 -6.84 -17.23
CA ALA A 12 5.43 -6.19 -16.13
C ALA A 12 4.57 -5.00 -16.57
N VAL A 13 4.99 -4.28 -17.63
CA VAL A 13 4.31 -3.08 -18.11
C VAL A 13 3.70 -3.34 -19.48
N GLN A 14 2.42 -3.70 -19.46
CA GLN A 14 1.63 -4.00 -20.64
C GLN A 14 0.30 -3.24 -20.60
N PHE A 15 -0.25 -2.94 -21.77
CA PHE A 15 -1.61 -2.42 -21.95
C PHE A 15 -2.64 -3.52 -21.64
N ALA A 16 -3.91 -3.13 -21.50
CA ALA A 16 -5.00 -4.07 -21.15
C ALA A 16 -5.15 -5.20 -22.19
N ASP A 17 -4.80 -4.93 -23.44
CA ASP A 17 -4.78 -5.88 -24.57
C ASP A 17 -3.55 -6.83 -24.58
N GLY A 18 -2.63 -6.68 -23.62
CA GLY A 18 -1.41 -7.49 -23.50
C GLY A 18 -0.22 -6.98 -24.33
N ARG A 19 -0.38 -5.90 -25.11
CA ARG A 19 0.75 -5.27 -25.80
C ARG A 19 1.73 -4.66 -24.80
N LEU A 20 3.02 -4.89 -24.98
CA LEU A 20 4.05 -4.30 -24.11
C LEU A 20 4.19 -2.79 -24.35
N ALA A 21 4.37 -2.04 -23.26
CA ALA A 21 4.71 -0.63 -23.34
C ALA A 21 6.13 -0.43 -23.89
N LYS A 22 6.32 0.60 -24.72
CA LYS A 22 7.63 0.91 -25.31
C LYS A 22 8.42 1.88 -24.43
N PRO A 23 9.72 1.66 -24.21
CA PRO A 23 10.56 2.59 -23.46
C PRO A 23 10.83 3.89 -24.24
N PRO A 24 11.06 5.02 -23.53
CA PRO A 24 11.14 5.15 -22.07
C PRO A 24 9.75 5.09 -21.40
N ILE A 25 9.65 4.30 -20.32
CA ILE A 25 8.41 4.09 -19.56
C ILE A 25 8.46 4.92 -18.28
N ALA A 26 7.46 5.78 -18.07
CA ALA A 26 7.26 6.48 -16.81
C ALA A 26 6.19 5.76 -15.99
N VAL A 27 6.61 4.83 -15.14
CA VAL A 27 5.71 4.09 -14.24
C VAL A 27 5.16 5.01 -13.14
N VAL A 28 3.92 4.76 -12.76
CA VAL A 28 3.12 5.67 -11.93
C VAL A 28 3.61 5.76 -10.49
N GLU A 29 4.05 4.65 -9.90
CA GLU A 29 4.47 4.60 -8.49
C GLU A 29 5.72 5.45 -8.25
N VAL A 30 6.66 5.47 -9.21
CA VAL A 30 7.89 6.26 -9.09
C VAL A 30 7.58 7.76 -9.05
N GLN A 31 6.51 8.19 -9.74
CA GLN A 31 6.05 9.58 -9.66
C GLN A 31 5.49 9.88 -8.27
N GLY A 32 4.72 8.94 -7.70
CA GLY A 32 4.23 9.02 -6.33
C GLY A 32 5.37 9.09 -5.30
N TYR A 33 6.40 8.26 -5.46
CA TYR A 33 7.57 8.29 -4.59
C TYR A 33 8.29 9.63 -4.64
N ALA A 34 8.44 10.20 -5.83
CA ALA A 34 9.05 11.52 -6.01
C ALA A 34 8.21 12.65 -5.38
N TYR A 35 6.88 12.53 -5.38
CA TYR A 35 5.97 13.43 -4.66
C TYR A 35 6.15 13.31 -3.16
N ARG A 36 6.04 12.08 -2.61
CA ARG A 36 6.13 11.85 -1.17
C ARG A 36 7.51 12.23 -0.64
N ALA A 37 8.58 11.90 -1.34
CA ALA A 37 9.94 12.26 -0.92
C ALA A 37 10.12 13.78 -0.73
N ARG A 38 9.56 14.61 -1.63
CA ARG A 38 9.59 16.08 -1.49
C ARG A 38 8.79 16.56 -0.28
N ARG A 39 7.60 16.01 -0.09
CA ARG A 39 6.73 16.30 1.07
C ARG A 39 7.41 16.01 2.39
N GLU A 40 7.99 14.81 2.52
CA GLU A 40 8.65 14.34 3.75
C GLU A 40 9.95 15.10 3.99
N LEU A 41 10.76 15.34 2.95
CA LEU A 41 11.99 16.13 3.07
C LEU A 41 11.71 17.58 3.47
N ALA A 42 10.64 18.19 2.98
CA ALA A 42 10.23 19.51 3.42
C ALA A 42 9.93 19.56 4.93
N ALA A 43 9.27 18.53 5.48
CA ALA A 43 9.03 18.43 6.91
C ALA A 43 10.33 18.31 7.71
N VAL A 44 11.28 17.49 7.21
CA VAL A 44 12.62 17.34 7.81
C VAL A 44 13.40 18.67 7.79
N LEU A 45 13.39 19.41 6.69
CA LEU A 45 14.11 20.69 6.54
C LEU A 45 13.48 21.84 7.34
N ALA A 46 12.16 21.81 7.53
CA ALA A 46 11.48 22.82 8.33
C ALA A 46 11.95 22.81 9.80
N HIS A 47 12.30 21.64 10.34
CA HIS A 47 12.71 21.47 11.74
C HIS A 47 14.00 22.22 12.13
N PRO A 48 15.13 22.12 11.38
CA PRO A 48 16.33 22.93 11.61
C PRO A 48 16.21 24.39 11.14
N GLY A 49 15.05 24.82 10.62
CA GLY A 49 14.81 26.22 10.23
C GLY A 49 15.05 26.55 8.74
N HIS A 50 15.27 25.55 7.88
CA HIS A 50 15.44 25.73 6.43
C HIS A 50 14.08 25.94 5.71
N ARG A 51 13.33 26.96 6.16
CA ARG A 51 11.93 27.17 5.76
C ARG A 51 11.74 27.50 4.28
N ALA A 52 12.70 28.21 3.67
CA ALA A 52 12.63 28.56 2.25
C ALA A 52 12.73 27.29 1.38
N GLU A 53 13.76 26.48 1.58
CA GLU A 53 13.95 25.21 0.88
C GLU A 53 12.79 24.24 1.12
N ALA A 54 12.26 24.18 2.35
CA ALA A 54 11.06 23.39 2.65
C ALA A 54 9.84 23.87 1.85
N ASN A 55 9.61 25.18 1.75
CA ASN A 55 8.50 25.73 0.98
C ASN A 55 8.65 25.46 -0.53
N ASP A 56 9.86 25.54 -1.07
CA ASP A 56 10.14 25.23 -2.47
C ASP A 56 9.80 23.76 -2.78
N LEU A 57 10.25 22.83 -1.91
CA LEU A 57 9.91 21.41 -2.02
C LEU A 57 8.40 21.14 -1.94
N LEU A 58 7.67 21.86 -1.08
CA LEU A 58 6.21 21.74 -1.00
C LEU A 58 5.52 22.23 -2.27
N ALA A 59 5.99 23.35 -2.85
CA ALA A 59 5.45 23.87 -4.11
C ALA A 59 5.74 22.91 -5.28
N GLU A 60 6.95 22.35 -5.36
CA GLU A 60 7.29 21.31 -6.33
C GLU A 60 6.45 20.06 -6.17
N ALA A 61 6.22 19.60 -4.93
CA ALA A 61 5.39 18.45 -4.64
C ALA A 61 3.96 18.68 -5.13
N GLU A 62 3.36 19.84 -4.84
CA GLU A 62 1.98 20.12 -5.29
C GLU A 62 1.88 20.21 -6.82
N ALA A 63 2.85 20.86 -7.48
CA ALA A 63 2.91 20.89 -8.94
C ALA A 63 3.02 19.48 -9.54
N LEU A 64 3.81 18.60 -8.91
CA LEU A 64 3.95 17.20 -9.32
C LEU A 64 2.67 16.42 -9.07
N ARG A 65 1.98 16.61 -7.93
CA ARG A 65 0.70 15.98 -7.61
C ARG A 65 -0.34 16.26 -8.68
N GLU A 66 -0.50 17.53 -9.05
CA GLU A 66 -1.43 17.95 -10.09
C GLU A 66 -1.03 17.46 -11.48
N LEU A 67 0.26 17.36 -11.77
CA LEU A 67 0.76 16.75 -13.02
C LEU A 67 0.44 15.25 -13.08
N ILE A 68 0.67 14.49 -12.00
CA ILE A 68 0.35 13.06 -11.93
C ILE A 68 -1.15 12.87 -12.15
N ARG A 69 -1.98 13.55 -11.37
CA ARG A 69 -3.45 13.46 -11.48
C ARG A 69 -3.93 13.78 -12.89
N ARG A 70 -3.46 14.86 -13.49
CA ARG A 70 -3.83 15.23 -14.87
C ARG A 70 -3.38 14.22 -15.93
N ARG A 71 -2.21 13.58 -15.77
CA ARG A 71 -1.60 12.75 -16.83
C ARG A 71 -1.88 11.27 -16.69
N TYR A 72 -2.18 10.78 -15.49
CA TYR A 72 -2.36 9.35 -15.20
C TYR A 72 -3.79 8.98 -14.83
N TRP A 73 -4.60 9.93 -14.33
CA TRP A 73 -5.99 9.62 -13.99
C TRP A 73 -6.79 9.22 -15.23
N ARG A 74 -7.54 8.13 -15.09
CA ARG A 74 -8.52 7.63 -16.05
C ARG A 74 -9.88 7.60 -15.35
N PRO A 75 -10.78 8.53 -15.67
CA PRO A 75 -12.13 8.52 -15.10
C PRO A 75 -12.84 7.20 -15.38
N GLY A 76 -13.68 6.77 -14.44
CA GLY A 76 -14.55 5.61 -14.64
C GLY A 76 -15.51 5.81 -15.81
N ALA A 77 -15.87 4.73 -16.48
CA ALA A 77 -16.81 4.70 -17.60
C ALA A 77 -17.68 3.44 -17.52
N ASP A 78 -18.90 3.51 -18.03
CA ASP A 78 -19.81 2.35 -18.15
C ASP A 78 -20.03 1.57 -16.85
N GLY A 79 -20.06 2.28 -15.71
CA GLY A 79 -20.23 1.71 -14.38
C GLY A 79 -18.96 1.15 -13.73
N ALA A 80 -17.83 1.13 -14.45
CA ALA A 80 -16.53 0.79 -13.88
C ALA A 80 -15.92 1.97 -13.10
N PRO A 81 -15.27 1.73 -11.95
CA PRO A 81 -14.60 2.78 -11.20
C PRO A 81 -13.38 3.34 -11.95
N GLY A 82 -13.05 4.61 -11.73
CA GLY A 82 -11.82 5.21 -12.25
C GLY A 82 -10.56 4.58 -11.68
N SER A 83 -9.44 4.77 -12.38
CA SER A 83 -8.14 4.23 -12.00
C SER A 83 -7.00 5.16 -12.46
N PHE A 84 -5.80 4.93 -11.91
CA PHE A 84 -4.59 5.53 -12.48
C PHE A 84 -3.98 4.55 -13.48
N ALA A 85 -3.60 5.07 -14.66
CA ALA A 85 -2.80 4.35 -15.62
C ALA A 85 -1.52 3.82 -14.97
N LEU A 86 -1.11 2.60 -15.32
CA LEU A 86 0.11 1.96 -14.81
C LEU A 86 1.36 2.80 -15.14
N ALA A 87 1.40 3.38 -16.34
CA ALA A 87 2.54 4.13 -16.83
C ALA A 87 2.14 5.09 -17.96
N LEU A 88 3.08 5.94 -18.36
CA LEU A 88 3.12 6.55 -19.68
C LEU A 88 4.24 5.90 -20.50
N ASP A 89 3.93 5.46 -21.73
CA ASP A 89 4.92 4.89 -22.64
C ASP A 89 5.77 5.96 -23.35
N HIS A 90 6.60 5.52 -24.31
CA HIS A 90 7.42 6.39 -25.17
C HIS A 90 6.61 7.56 -25.77
N ASP A 91 5.47 7.24 -26.38
CA ASP A 91 4.59 8.18 -27.08
C ASP A 91 3.67 8.94 -26.11
N LYS A 92 3.85 8.73 -24.79
CA LYS A 92 3.06 9.30 -23.71
C LYS A 92 1.60 8.86 -23.71
N HIS A 93 1.32 7.69 -24.26
CA HIS A 93 0.04 7.01 -24.09
C HIS A 93 -0.04 6.44 -22.68
N GLN A 94 -1.23 6.54 -22.09
CA GLN A 94 -1.54 5.91 -20.82
C GLN A 94 -1.59 4.39 -21.02
N VAL A 95 -0.76 3.66 -20.28
CA VAL A 95 -0.82 2.21 -20.17
C VAL A 95 -1.99 1.87 -19.26
N ASP A 96 -3.05 1.33 -19.85
CA ASP A 96 -4.41 1.31 -19.31
C ASP A 96 -4.75 0.08 -18.45
N SER A 97 -3.79 -0.82 -18.26
CA SER A 97 -3.95 -2.01 -17.41
C SER A 97 -4.25 -1.65 -15.95
N ILE A 98 -5.18 -2.40 -15.36
CA ILE A 98 -5.49 -2.32 -13.94
C ILE A 98 -4.49 -3.15 -13.14
N THR A 99 -3.77 -2.51 -12.23
CA THR A 99 -2.68 -3.10 -11.45
C THR A 99 -2.66 -2.58 -10.03
N SER A 100 -1.89 -3.23 -9.16
CA SER A 100 -1.67 -2.76 -7.79
C SER A 100 -0.87 -1.45 -7.70
N ASN A 101 -0.20 -0.99 -8.76
CA ASN A 101 0.68 0.20 -8.72
C ASN A 101 -0.07 1.47 -8.30
N MET A 102 -1.36 1.60 -8.63
CA MET A 102 -2.16 2.74 -8.18
C MET A 102 -2.33 2.79 -6.65
N ALA A 103 -2.18 1.67 -5.96
CA ALA A 103 -2.21 1.61 -4.50
C ALA A 103 -0.98 2.30 -3.87
N HIS A 104 0.16 2.33 -4.59
CA HIS A 104 1.33 3.10 -4.18
C HIS A 104 1.07 4.61 -4.25
N LEU A 105 0.23 5.08 -5.17
CA LEU A 105 -0.21 6.48 -5.15
C LEU A 105 -1.06 6.80 -3.93
N LEU A 106 -1.93 5.89 -3.48
CA LEU A 106 -2.65 6.04 -2.22
C LEU A 106 -1.67 6.13 -1.05
N TRP A 107 -0.70 5.22 -1.00
CA TRP A 107 0.36 5.24 0.01
C TRP A 107 1.17 6.55 -0.02
N CYS A 108 1.35 7.14 -1.20
CA CYS A 108 2.01 8.42 -1.37
C CYS A 108 1.14 9.64 -1.03
N GLY A 109 -0.18 9.50 -0.91
CA GLY A 109 -1.10 10.64 -0.68
C GLY A 109 -1.34 11.50 -1.93
N VAL A 110 -1.17 10.95 -3.14
CA VAL A 110 -1.35 11.70 -4.40
C VAL A 110 -2.83 11.93 -4.75
N PRO A 111 -3.70 10.90 -4.75
CA PRO A 111 -5.09 11.05 -5.17
C PRO A 111 -5.90 12.02 -4.28
N SER A 112 -6.96 12.59 -4.84
CA SER A 112 -8.06 13.17 -4.06
C SER A 112 -8.88 12.07 -3.37
N GLN A 113 -9.72 12.43 -2.39
CA GLN A 113 -10.60 11.47 -1.71
C GLN A 113 -11.49 10.68 -2.68
N GLN A 114 -12.11 11.36 -3.65
CA GLN A 114 -12.99 10.73 -4.64
C GLN A 114 -12.24 9.79 -5.59
N GLU A 115 -11.01 10.15 -5.97
CA GLU A 115 -10.14 9.28 -6.77
C GLU A 115 -9.72 8.05 -5.94
N ALA A 116 -9.43 8.25 -4.64
CA ALA A 116 -9.05 7.17 -3.74
C ALA A 116 -10.17 6.15 -3.52
N GLU A 117 -11.42 6.59 -3.35
CA GLU A 117 -12.60 5.72 -3.26
C GLU A 117 -12.79 4.84 -4.52
N GLN A 118 -12.56 5.42 -5.70
CA GLN A 118 -12.63 4.68 -6.97
C GLN A 118 -11.49 3.67 -7.11
N VAL A 119 -10.27 4.07 -6.74
CA VAL A 119 -9.13 3.13 -6.68
C VAL A 119 -9.40 2.01 -5.68
N ALA A 120 -10.01 2.31 -4.53
CA ALA A 120 -10.39 1.30 -3.54
C ALA A 120 -11.36 0.28 -4.12
N ALA A 121 -12.37 0.74 -4.87
CA ALA A 121 -13.32 -0.12 -5.55
C ALA A 121 -12.62 -1.04 -6.57
N GLN A 122 -11.63 -0.53 -7.31
CA GLN A 122 -10.81 -1.36 -8.20
C GLN A 122 -10.01 -2.41 -7.43
N LEU A 123 -9.29 -2.01 -6.37
CA LEU A 123 -8.43 -2.91 -5.58
C LEU A 123 -9.23 -4.00 -4.83
N ALA A 124 -10.43 -3.66 -4.37
CA ALA A 124 -11.32 -4.59 -3.66
C ALA A 124 -12.15 -5.50 -4.58
N SER A 125 -12.13 -5.25 -5.90
CA SER A 125 -12.85 -6.06 -6.89
C SER A 125 -12.35 -7.51 -6.91
N PRO A 126 -13.19 -8.50 -7.28
CA PRO A 126 -12.75 -9.89 -7.43
C PRO A 126 -11.62 -10.08 -8.45
N ALA A 127 -11.46 -9.15 -9.39
CA ALA A 127 -10.39 -9.16 -10.38
C ALA A 127 -9.03 -8.81 -9.78
N MET A 128 -8.98 -8.01 -8.70
CA MET A 128 -7.75 -7.61 -8.01
C MET A 128 -7.56 -8.32 -6.67
N ALA A 129 -8.57 -8.34 -5.80
CA ALA A 129 -8.55 -9.05 -4.53
C ALA A 129 -8.77 -10.55 -4.77
N SER A 130 -7.75 -11.35 -4.52
CA SER A 130 -7.76 -12.80 -4.81
C SER A 130 -8.50 -13.64 -3.77
N GLY A 131 -8.73 -13.09 -2.57
CA GLY A 131 -9.11 -13.86 -1.38
C GLY A 131 -7.91 -14.39 -0.57
N TRP A 132 -6.68 -14.21 -1.08
CA TRP A 132 -5.41 -14.47 -0.39
C TRP A 132 -4.54 -13.21 -0.26
N GLY A 133 -5.00 -12.07 -0.79
CA GLY A 133 -4.27 -10.81 -0.88
C GLY A 133 -4.50 -10.13 -2.24
N LEU A 134 -3.75 -9.06 -2.50
CA LEU A 134 -3.89 -8.24 -3.70
C LEU A 134 -3.05 -8.81 -4.86
N ARG A 135 -3.68 -9.05 -6.02
CA ARG A 135 -2.97 -9.38 -7.24
C ARG A 135 -2.18 -8.19 -7.75
N THR A 136 -1.03 -8.46 -8.32
CA THR A 136 -0.22 -7.45 -9.02
C THR A 136 -0.88 -6.94 -10.30
N PHE A 137 -1.76 -7.72 -10.91
CA PHE A 137 -2.37 -7.44 -12.21
C PHE A 137 -3.79 -8.01 -12.24
N SER A 138 -4.74 -7.23 -12.74
CA SER A 138 -6.15 -7.64 -12.74
C SER A 138 -6.36 -8.90 -13.57
N ALA A 139 -7.18 -9.82 -13.05
CA ALA A 139 -7.58 -11.05 -13.72
C ALA A 139 -8.37 -10.83 -15.03
N GLU A 140 -8.84 -9.61 -15.29
CA GLU A 140 -9.57 -9.24 -16.50
C GLU A 140 -8.67 -8.77 -17.64
N MET A 141 -7.38 -8.55 -17.37
CA MET A 141 -6.43 -8.07 -18.38
C MET A 141 -5.89 -9.24 -19.21
N ALA A 142 -5.66 -9.03 -20.51
CA ALA A 142 -5.28 -10.10 -21.43
C ALA A 142 -3.98 -10.82 -21.04
N GLY A 143 -3.04 -10.10 -20.44
CA GLY A 143 -1.75 -10.64 -19.99
C GLY A 143 -1.73 -11.21 -18.57
N TYR A 144 -2.90 -11.38 -17.92
CA TYR A 144 -2.98 -11.98 -16.60
C TYR A 144 -2.49 -13.44 -16.61
N ASN A 145 -1.61 -13.75 -15.66
CA ASN A 145 -1.18 -15.10 -15.36
C ASN A 145 -0.99 -15.24 -13.84
N PRO A 146 -1.78 -16.10 -13.17
CA PRO A 146 -1.75 -16.22 -11.70
C PRO A 146 -0.40 -16.70 -11.16
N ILE A 147 0.44 -17.33 -11.99
CA ILE A 147 1.77 -17.83 -11.62
C ILE A 147 2.89 -17.07 -12.35
N SER A 148 2.64 -15.82 -12.74
CA SER A 148 3.66 -14.91 -13.26
C SER A 148 4.27 -14.08 -12.14
N TYR A 149 5.54 -13.70 -12.32
CA TYR A 149 6.28 -12.92 -11.34
C TYR A 149 5.61 -11.58 -11.00
N HIS A 150 5.17 -10.79 -11.99
CA HIS A 150 4.51 -9.48 -11.77
C HIS A 150 3.18 -9.25 -12.48
N VAL A 151 2.69 -10.23 -13.26
CA VAL A 151 1.43 -10.08 -14.02
C VAL A 151 0.31 -11.00 -13.53
N GLY A 152 0.17 -11.15 -12.21
CA GLY A 152 -0.99 -11.83 -11.63
C GLY A 152 -0.78 -12.51 -10.28
N SER A 153 0.47 -12.69 -9.85
CA SER A 153 0.81 -13.17 -8.49
C SER A 153 0.38 -12.18 -7.41
N VAL A 154 0.35 -12.67 -6.17
CA VAL A 154 0.18 -11.86 -4.96
C VAL A 154 1.53 -11.69 -4.29
N TRP A 155 1.87 -10.43 -3.99
CA TRP A 155 3.04 -10.06 -3.23
C TRP A 155 2.61 -9.52 -1.86
N PRO A 156 3.00 -10.17 -0.75
CA PRO A 156 2.61 -9.74 0.59
C PRO A 156 2.94 -8.28 0.90
N HIS A 157 4.15 -7.83 0.54
CA HIS A 157 4.58 -6.45 0.79
C HIS A 157 3.74 -5.43 0.00
N ASP A 158 3.42 -5.72 -1.26
CA ASP A 158 2.61 -4.87 -2.12
C ASP A 158 1.17 -4.75 -1.60
N THR A 159 0.63 -5.86 -1.09
CA THR A 159 -0.68 -5.87 -0.44
C THR A 159 -0.68 -4.98 0.81
N VAL A 160 0.37 -5.02 1.63
CA VAL A 160 0.47 -4.15 2.82
C VAL A 160 0.61 -2.67 2.43
N ILE A 161 1.42 -2.35 1.42
CA ILE A 161 1.52 -0.97 0.90
C ILE A 161 0.15 -0.47 0.45
N ALA A 162 -0.62 -1.31 -0.25
CA ALA A 162 -1.98 -0.99 -0.64
C ALA A 162 -2.89 -0.73 0.56
N CYS A 163 -2.79 -1.55 1.61
CA CYS A 163 -3.56 -1.36 2.84
C CYS A 163 -3.18 -0.06 3.56
N GLU A 164 -1.89 0.27 3.69
CA GLU A 164 -1.46 1.56 4.27
C GLU A 164 -1.98 2.75 3.46
N GLY A 165 -2.00 2.63 2.12
CA GLY A 165 -2.61 3.60 1.23
C GLY A 165 -4.10 3.75 1.47
N LEU A 166 -4.86 2.65 1.50
CA LEU A 166 -6.30 2.66 1.77
C LEU A 166 -6.63 3.27 3.14
N ARG A 167 -5.90 2.85 4.18
CA ARG A 167 -6.03 3.37 5.54
C ARG A 167 -5.85 4.88 5.57
N ARG A 168 -4.83 5.43 4.90
CA ARG A 168 -4.60 6.89 4.81
C ARG A 168 -5.82 7.68 4.31
N TYR A 169 -6.68 7.08 3.50
CA TYR A 169 -7.90 7.72 2.99
C TYR A 169 -9.17 7.32 3.77
N GLY A 170 -9.04 6.68 4.93
CA GLY A 170 -10.14 6.20 5.76
C GLY A 170 -10.87 4.98 5.20
N LEU A 171 -10.28 4.27 4.23
CA LEU A 171 -10.89 3.13 3.55
C LEU A 171 -10.56 1.81 4.26
N ASP A 172 -10.84 1.79 5.57
CA ASP A 172 -10.39 0.74 6.48
C ASP A 172 -11.00 -0.64 6.15
N ASP A 173 -12.26 -0.71 5.72
CA ASP A 173 -12.92 -1.97 5.36
C ASP A 173 -12.18 -2.72 4.24
N ALA A 174 -11.77 -1.99 3.19
CA ALA A 174 -11.02 -2.57 2.07
C ALA A 174 -9.62 -3.01 2.51
N ALA A 175 -8.94 -2.22 3.35
CA ALA A 175 -7.63 -2.55 3.90
C ALA A 175 -7.71 -3.82 4.76
N MET A 176 -8.63 -3.84 5.73
CA MET A 176 -8.77 -4.95 6.68
C MET A 176 -9.21 -6.25 6.03
N ARG A 177 -10.00 -6.19 4.94
CA ARG A 177 -10.30 -7.38 4.14
C ARG A 177 -9.03 -7.98 3.55
N LEU A 178 -8.18 -7.17 2.91
CA LEU A 178 -6.92 -7.64 2.31
C LEU A 178 -5.92 -8.13 3.36
N ILE A 179 -5.86 -7.51 4.54
CA ILE A 179 -5.04 -8.01 5.66
C ILE A 179 -5.58 -9.35 6.18
N GLY A 180 -6.90 -9.49 6.33
CA GLY A 180 -7.51 -10.77 6.71
C GLY A 180 -7.15 -11.88 5.72
N ASP A 181 -7.21 -11.59 4.41
CA ASP A 181 -6.81 -12.53 3.37
C ASP A 181 -5.32 -12.94 3.47
N LEU A 182 -4.42 -11.99 3.80
CA LEU A 182 -3.01 -12.28 4.03
C LEU A 182 -2.76 -13.11 5.30
N LEU A 183 -3.51 -12.86 6.38
CA LEU A 183 -3.41 -13.65 7.61
C LEU A 183 -3.88 -15.09 7.39
N ASP A 184 -4.94 -15.28 6.60
CA ASP A 184 -5.36 -16.61 6.15
C ASP A 184 -4.23 -17.28 5.34
N ALA A 185 -3.59 -16.58 4.42
CA ALA A 185 -2.45 -17.12 3.66
C ALA A 185 -1.23 -17.44 4.54
N LEU A 186 -0.92 -16.58 5.52
CA LEU A 186 0.18 -16.75 6.47
C LEU A 186 0.07 -18.09 7.21
N SER A 187 -1.13 -18.45 7.66
CA SER A 187 -1.38 -19.72 8.36
C SER A 187 -1.09 -20.98 7.53
N ILE A 188 -1.16 -20.86 6.19
CA ILE A 188 -0.85 -21.96 5.26
C ILE A 188 0.65 -22.05 4.95
N PHE A 189 1.37 -20.94 5.08
CA PHE A 189 2.81 -20.85 4.83
C PHE A 189 3.66 -20.98 6.10
N ASP A 190 3.20 -21.77 7.09
CA ASP A 190 3.91 -22.01 8.36
C ASP A 190 4.34 -20.71 9.06
N ASP A 191 3.44 -19.73 9.12
CA ASP A 191 3.67 -18.40 9.71
C ASP A 191 4.82 -17.60 9.06
N ARG A 192 5.18 -17.94 7.82
CA ARG A 192 6.24 -17.27 7.06
C ARG A 192 5.84 -17.06 5.61
N LEU A 193 5.30 -15.88 5.34
CA LEU A 193 4.94 -15.47 3.98
C LEU A 193 6.17 -15.53 3.03
N PRO A 194 6.01 -16.12 1.83
CA PRO A 194 7.05 -16.11 0.81
C PRO A 194 7.16 -14.72 0.16
N GLU A 195 8.19 -14.54 -0.68
CA GLU A 195 8.32 -13.38 -1.59
C GLU A 195 7.01 -13.06 -2.34
N LEU A 196 6.44 -14.09 -2.96
CA LEU A 196 5.20 -14.07 -3.72
C LEU A 196 4.56 -15.46 -3.72
N PHE A 197 3.27 -15.51 -4.02
CA PHE A 197 2.54 -16.74 -4.31
C PHE A 197 1.52 -16.51 -5.43
N GLY A 198 0.94 -17.59 -5.93
CA GLY A 198 0.04 -17.54 -7.08
C GLY A 198 -1.24 -16.77 -6.77
N GLY A 199 -1.64 -15.86 -7.66
CA GLY A 199 -2.84 -15.04 -7.49
C GLY A 199 -4.09 -15.68 -8.09
N HIS A 200 -4.30 -16.98 -7.88
CA HIS A 200 -5.56 -17.63 -8.24
C HIS A 200 -6.70 -17.06 -7.38
N HIS A 201 -7.93 -17.06 -7.91
CA HIS A 201 -9.10 -16.79 -7.08
C HIS A 201 -9.23 -17.87 -6.01
N ARG A 202 -9.59 -17.48 -4.78
CA ARG A 202 -9.84 -18.41 -3.68
C ARG A 202 -11.21 -19.06 -3.83
N GLU A 203 -11.22 -20.37 -4.03
CA GLU A 203 -12.42 -21.20 -3.90
C GLU A 203 -12.53 -21.87 -2.52
N PRO A 204 -13.71 -22.38 -2.13
CA PRO A 204 -13.83 -23.21 -0.94
C PRO A 204 -12.87 -24.41 -0.99
N SER A 205 -12.13 -24.62 0.09
CA SER A 205 -11.10 -25.68 0.23
C SER A 205 -9.79 -25.49 -0.53
N ASP A 206 -9.55 -24.33 -1.14
CA ASP A 206 -8.27 -23.99 -1.76
C ASP A 206 -7.18 -23.62 -0.74
N PHE A 207 -5.94 -23.59 -1.25
CA PHE A 207 -4.76 -23.04 -0.59
C PHE A 207 -4.04 -22.07 -1.54
N PRO A 208 -3.32 -21.05 -1.03
CA PRO A 208 -2.52 -20.16 -1.86
C PRO A 208 -1.43 -20.97 -2.57
N VAL A 209 -1.49 -20.98 -3.91
CA VAL A 209 -0.59 -21.81 -4.73
C VAL A 209 0.86 -21.32 -4.56
N PRO A 210 1.78 -22.16 -4.05
CA PRO A 210 3.19 -21.82 -3.95
C PRO A 210 3.80 -21.37 -5.30
N TYR A 211 4.52 -20.26 -5.30
CA TYR A 211 5.32 -19.89 -6.47
C TYR A 211 6.64 -20.69 -6.49
N PRO A 212 6.99 -21.40 -7.58
CA PRO A 212 8.07 -22.40 -7.56
C PRO A 212 9.46 -21.90 -7.16
N THR A 213 9.81 -20.66 -7.52
CA THR A 213 11.16 -20.09 -7.29
C THR A 213 11.17 -18.97 -6.26
N ALA A 214 10.12 -18.85 -5.43
CA ALA A 214 10.02 -17.79 -4.43
C ALA A 214 11.05 -17.97 -3.31
N CYS A 215 11.69 -16.88 -2.91
CA CYS A 215 12.53 -16.86 -1.71
C CYS A 215 11.68 -17.01 -0.42
N ARG A 216 12.21 -17.73 0.58
CA ARG A 216 11.53 -18.03 1.85
C ARG A 216 12.46 -17.95 3.08
N PRO A 217 12.49 -16.83 3.82
CA PRO A 217 11.86 -15.54 3.52
C PRO A 217 12.72 -14.69 2.59
N GLN A 218 12.07 -13.85 1.79
CA GLN A 218 12.72 -12.71 1.13
C GLN A 218 12.71 -11.51 2.08
N ALA A 219 13.68 -10.59 1.95
CA ALA A 219 13.80 -9.45 2.86
C ALA A 219 12.52 -8.58 2.94
N TRP A 220 11.83 -8.36 1.81
CA TRP A 220 10.57 -7.59 1.82
C TRP A 220 9.44 -8.33 2.52
N ALA A 221 9.35 -9.66 2.37
CA ALA A 221 8.35 -10.47 3.03
C ALA A 221 8.55 -10.53 4.56
N ALA A 222 9.79 -10.43 5.05
CA ALA A 222 10.08 -10.41 6.49
C ALA A 222 9.51 -9.18 7.21
N GLY A 223 9.42 -8.03 6.53
CA GLY A 223 8.87 -6.79 7.10
C GLY A 223 7.33 -6.79 7.22
N VAL A 224 6.64 -7.69 6.51
CA VAL A 224 5.17 -7.70 6.40
C VAL A 224 4.49 -7.90 7.75
N ALA A 225 4.99 -8.81 8.59
CA ALA A 225 4.38 -9.07 9.90
C ALA A 225 4.39 -7.82 10.81
N LEU A 226 5.52 -7.10 10.84
CA LEU A 226 5.64 -5.86 11.60
C LEU A 226 4.76 -4.75 11.01
N ALA A 227 4.71 -4.66 9.69
CA ALA A 227 3.87 -3.68 9.01
C ALA A 227 2.37 -3.94 9.24
N ILE A 228 1.92 -5.21 9.28
CA ILE A 228 0.55 -5.57 9.66
C ILE A 228 0.24 -5.11 11.10
N VAL A 229 1.16 -5.32 12.04
CA VAL A 229 0.96 -4.86 13.43
C VAL A 229 0.85 -3.34 13.52
N ALA A 230 1.77 -2.61 12.88
CA ALA A 230 1.74 -1.15 12.85
C ALA A 230 0.47 -0.61 12.17
N LEU A 231 0.07 -1.25 11.06
CA LEU A 231 -1.16 -0.96 10.34
C LEU A 231 -2.39 -1.22 11.22
N CYS A 232 -2.50 -2.35 11.91
CA CYS A 232 -3.64 -2.66 12.77
C CYS A 232 -3.77 -1.70 13.95
N LEU A 233 -2.66 -1.25 14.54
CA LEU A 233 -2.68 -0.22 15.58
C LEU A 233 -2.96 1.19 15.05
N GLY A 234 -2.74 1.41 13.75
CA GLY A 234 -2.74 2.74 13.15
C GLY A 234 -1.73 3.67 13.83
N LEU A 235 -0.54 3.17 14.14
CA LEU A 235 0.48 3.85 14.91
C LEU A 235 1.09 5.03 14.12
N GLN A 236 0.97 6.25 14.63
CA GLN A 236 1.54 7.46 14.04
C GLN A 236 2.34 8.27 15.06
N PRO A 237 3.68 8.12 15.08
CA PRO A 237 4.53 8.90 15.97
C PRO A 237 4.83 10.29 15.41
N ASP A 238 4.63 11.33 16.22
CA ASP A 238 5.22 12.65 16.05
C ASP A 238 6.22 12.88 17.20
N VAL A 239 7.44 12.41 16.95
CA VAL A 239 8.52 12.47 17.93
C VAL A 239 8.87 13.92 18.33
N PRO A 240 9.00 14.89 17.40
CA PRO A 240 9.21 16.29 17.76
C PRO A 240 8.10 16.89 18.64
N ALA A 241 6.82 16.55 18.40
CA ALA A 241 5.71 17.04 19.22
C ALA A 241 5.52 16.27 20.54
N GLY A 242 6.24 15.15 20.70
CA GLY A 242 6.09 14.25 21.84
C GLY A 242 4.70 13.59 21.88
N THR A 243 4.12 13.30 20.71
CA THR A 243 2.82 12.64 20.60
C THR A 243 2.88 11.36 19.80
N VAL A 244 2.00 10.43 20.12
CA VAL A 244 1.73 9.23 19.32
C VAL A 244 0.23 9.11 19.17
N SER A 245 -0.24 9.08 17.94
CA SER A 245 -1.64 8.77 17.64
C SER A 245 -1.80 7.29 17.33
N LEU A 246 -2.90 6.71 17.80
CA LEU A 246 -3.33 5.35 17.53
C LEU A 246 -4.71 5.41 16.88
N ASN A 247 -4.91 4.67 15.80
CA ASN A 247 -6.21 4.47 15.18
C ASN A 247 -6.45 2.97 14.92
N PRO A 248 -6.68 2.17 15.98
CA PRO A 248 -6.69 0.73 15.82
C PRO A 248 -7.91 0.24 15.05
N VAL A 249 -7.67 -0.61 14.05
CA VAL A 249 -8.70 -1.33 13.31
C VAL A 249 -8.17 -2.73 13.06
N LEU A 250 -8.97 -3.74 13.44
CA LEU A 250 -8.56 -5.14 13.36
C LEU A 250 -9.26 -5.85 12.19
N PRO A 251 -8.56 -6.74 11.46
CA PRO A 251 -9.17 -7.58 10.43
C PRO A 251 -10.07 -8.65 11.04
N ARG A 252 -10.90 -9.28 10.20
CA ARG A 252 -11.77 -10.39 10.61
C ARG A 252 -10.97 -11.49 11.32
N GLY A 253 -11.46 -11.93 12.48
CA GLY A 253 -10.85 -13.01 13.25
C GLY A 253 -9.76 -12.57 14.23
N LEU A 254 -9.27 -11.33 14.12
CA LEU A 254 -8.38 -10.73 15.13
C LEU A 254 -9.21 -9.89 16.10
N HIS A 255 -9.31 -10.35 17.35
CA HIS A 255 -10.14 -9.70 18.39
C HIS A 255 -9.35 -8.85 19.37
N ARG A 256 -8.03 -9.05 19.43
CA ARG A 256 -7.13 -8.33 20.32
C ARG A 256 -5.76 -8.23 19.67
N ILE A 257 -5.13 -7.07 19.81
CA ILE A 257 -3.72 -6.85 19.50
C ILE A 257 -3.05 -6.20 20.72
N GLU A 258 -1.86 -6.67 21.05
CA GLU A 258 -1.06 -6.14 22.15
C GLU A 258 0.39 -6.11 21.72
N VAL A 259 1.03 -4.97 21.92
CA VAL A 259 2.43 -4.74 21.57
C VAL A 259 3.13 -4.14 22.77
N HIS A 260 4.24 -4.74 23.16
CA HIS A 260 5.06 -4.30 24.27
C HIS A 260 6.41 -3.79 23.79
N GLY A 261 6.98 -2.85 24.54
CA GLY A 261 8.38 -2.47 24.38
C GLY A 261 8.69 -1.75 23.07
N ILE A 262 7.75 -0.98 22.52
CA ILE A 262 8.02 -0.15 21.34
C ILE A 262 9.00 0.97 21.78
N PRO A 263 10.23 1.03 21.23
CA PRO A 263 11.20 2.01 21.68
C PRO A 263 10.78 3.45 21.32
N PHE A 264 10.82 4.35 22.30
CA PHE A 264 10.59 5.78 22.13
C PHE A 264 11.66 6.59 22.87
N PRO A 265 11.86 7.88 22.53
CA PRO A 265 12.74 8.73 23.33
C PRO A 265 12.29 8.77 24.79
N GLY A 266 13.19 8.39 25.70
CA GLY A 266 12.96 8.41 27.14
C GLY A 266 12.29 7.17 27.74
N GLY A 267 12.01 6.12 26.96
CA GLY A 267 11.46 4.86 27.49
C GLY A 267 10.82 3.97 26.43
N GLU A 268 9.82 3.20 26.84
CA GLU A 268 9.08 2.27 25.97
C GLU A 268 7.58 2.58 25.98
N LEU A 269 6.92 2.33 24.85
CA LEU A 269 5.47 2.37 24.69
C LEU A 269 4.95 0.94 24.58
N SER A 270 3.97 0.60 25.43
CA SER A 270 3.24 -0.66 25.37
C SER A 270 1.74 -0.37 25.28
N VAL A 271 1.04 -0.97 24.31
CA VAL A 271 -0.37 -0.70 24.02
C VAL A 271 -1.14 -1.99 23.74
N ALA A 272 -2.40 -2.02 24.15
CA ALA A 272 -3.35 -3.07 23.80
C ALA A 272 -4.61 -2.45 23.19
N HIS A 273 -5.23 -3.18 22.27
CA HIS A 273 -6.54 -2.85 21.73
C HIS A 273 -7.37 -4.13 21.59
N ASP A 274 -8.60 -4.10 22.10
CA ASP A 274 -9.59 -5.16 21.99
C ASP A 274 -11.01 -4.57 21.91
N GLY A 275 -12.04 -5.40 22.12
CA GLY A 275 -13.44 -4.98 22.05
C GLY A 275 -13.85 -3.91 23.07
N ASP A 276 -13.06 -3.69 24.13
CA ASP A 276 -13.31 -2.65 25.14
C ASP A 276 -12.60 -1.33 24.80
N GLY A 277 -11.82 -1.30 23.71
CA GLY A 277 -11.11 -0.13 23.19
C GLY A 277 -9.60 -0.19 23.37
N THR A 278 -8.94 0.97 23.22
CA THR A 278 -7.48 1.08 23.29
C THR A 278 -7.00 1.42 24.69
N LYS A 279 -6.07 0.62 25.22
CA LYS A 279 -5.44 0.82 26.52
C LYS A 279 -3.94 1.05 26.36
N VAL A 280 -3.44 2.12 26.96
CA VAL A 280 -2.00 2.35 27.16
C VAL A 280 -1.56 1.57 28.39
N ILE A 281 -0.64 0.62 28.21
CA ILE A 281 -0.07 -0.21 29.27
C ILE A 281 1.12 0.51 29.91
N GLU A 282 1.97 1.08 29.07
CA GLU A 282 3.18 1.79 29.44
C GLU A 282 3.43 2.91 28.43
N ALA A 283 3.91 4.07 28.90
CA ALA A 283 4.35 5.14 28.03
C ALA A 283 5.53 5.90 28.68
N PRO A 284 6.49 6.41 27.90
CA PRO A 284 7.57 7.24 28.41
C PRO A 284 7.03 8.51 29.09
N PRO A 285 7.71 9.03 30.13
CA PRO A 285 7.34 10.29 30.76
C PRO A 285 7.25 11.43 29.73
N GLY A 286 6.12 12.13 29.70
CA GLY A 286 5.89 13.28 28.81
C GLY A 286 5.39 12.93 27.40
N LEU A 287 5.32 11.65 27.02
CA LEU A 287 4.68 11.23 25.77
C LEU A 287 3.16 11.33 25.90
N ARG A 288 2.51 12.05 24.98
CA ARG A 288 1.04 12.06 24.89
C ARG A 288 0.60 10.99 23.90
N VAL A 289 -0.22 10.05 24.37
CA VAL A 289 -0.79 9.00 23.52
C VAL A 289 -2.26 9.35 23.25
N GLU A 290 -2.61 9.49 21.98
CA GLU A 290 -3.94 9.87 21.50
C GLU A 290 -4.58 8.69 20.78
N ALA A 291 -5.57 8.05 21.40
CA ALA A 291 -6.37 7.03 20.70
C ALA A 291 -7.54 7.74 20.00
N GLN A 292 -7.48 7.81 18.67
CA GLN A 292 -8.58 8.29 17.84
C GLN A 292 -9.33 7.09 17.25
N ALA A 293 -10.65 7.23 17.13
CA ALA A 293 -11.44 6.42 16.21
C ALA A 293 -11.79 7.33 15.01
N GLY A 294 -10.98 7.35 13.95
CA GLY A 294 -11.22 8.24 12.81
C GLY A 294 -10.09 8.34 11.77
N PRO A 295 -10.39 8.80 10.53
CA PRO A 295 -9.48 8.73 9.39
C PRO A 295 -8.22 9.59 9.56
N TYR A 296 -7.15 9.16 8.88
CA TYR A 296 -5.82 9.78 8.93
C TYR A 296 -5.79 11.17 8.29
N GLY A 297 -4.97 12.07 8.85
CA GLY A 297 -4.62 13.38 8.28
C GLY A 297 -3.36 13.36 7.43
#